data_AF-A0A7V6X1R1-F1
#
_entry.id   AF-A0A7V6X1R1-F1
#
_cell.length_a   1.000
_cell.length_b   1.000
_cell.length_c   1.000
_cell.angle_alpha   90.00
_cell.angle_beta   90.00
_cell.angle_gamma   90.00
#
_symmetry.space_group_name_H-M   'P 1'
#
loop_
_entity.id
_entity.type
_entity.pdbx_description
1 polymer ?
#
loop_
_entity_poly.entity_id
_entity_poly.type
_entity_poly.pdbx_seq_one_letter_code
_entity_poly.pdbx_strand_id
1 'polypeptide(L)'
;MVRKKVFVLPDTNILVTNAVIIDTLIKRGFCVVVPVTVLSELDKYKYHKELGYNVREASRLIEQADKRNDGSINLTNKKKAVRVLT
;
A
#
# COMPACT_ATOMS: atom_id res chain seq x y z
N MET A 1 22.18 14.30 13.94
CA MET A 1 22.27 13.77 12.56
C MET A 1 20.88 13.32 12.13
N VAL A 2 20.19 14.09 11.29
CA VAL A 2 18.85 13.71 10.79
C VAL A 2 19.04 12.57 9.80
N ARG A 3 18.63 11.34 10.13
CA ARG A 3 18.64 10.23 9.16
C ARG A 3 17.70 10.60 8.02
N LYS A 4 18.22 10.67 6.80
CA LYS A 4 17.43 10.98 5.61
C LYS A 4 16.38 9.88 5.43
N LYS A 5 15.10 10.23 5.52
CA LYS A 5 13.99 9.28 5.35
C LYS A 5 13.93 8.89 3.87
N VAL A 6 14.03 7.60 3.57
CA VAL A 6 13.94 7.08 2.20
C VAL A 6 12.48 6.76 1.91
N PHE A 7 11.97 7.30 0.80
CA PHE A 7 10.60 7.10 0.34
C PHE A 7 10.56 6.07 -0.78
N VAL A 8 9.60 5.15 -0.70
CA VAL A 8 9.39 4.10 -1.70
C VAL A 8 7.98 4.21 -2.24
N LEU A 9 7.85 4.28 -3.57
CA LEU A 9 6.57 4.29 -4.27
C LEU A 9 6.38 2.91 -4.93
N PRO A 10 5.64 1.98 -4.30
CA PRO A 10 5.35 0.70 -4.92
C PRO A 10 4.38 0.87 -6.08
N ASP A 11 4.68 0.22 -7.20
CA ASP A 11 3.79 0.09 -8.35
C ASP A 11 2.68 -0.95 -8.10
N THR A 12 1.59 -0.90 -8.85
CA THR A 12 0.51 -1.90 -8.78
C THR A 12 1.05 -3.31 -9.02
N ASN A 13 1.95 -3.50 -9.99
CA ASN A 13 2.48 -4.82 -10.34
C ASN A 13 3.16 -5.54 -9.16
N ILE A 14 3.95 -4.82 -8.35
CA ILE A 14 4.62 -5.42 -7.19
C ILE A 14 3.61 -5.78 -6.10
N LEU A 15 2.53 -5.01 -5.95
CA LEU A 15 1.50 -5.26 -4.94
C LEU A 15 0.57 -6.42 -5.33
N VAL A 16 0.30 -6.57 -6.62
CA VAL A 16 -0.49 -7.67 -7.18
C VAL A 16 0.27 -9.01 -7.09
N THR A 17 1.61 -8.98 -7.22
CA THR A 17 2.44 -10.19 -7.19
C THR A 17 2.97 -10.52 -5.78
N ASN A 18 3.18 -9.51 -4.93
CA ASN A 18 3.75 -9.65 -3.60
C ASN A 18 3.09 -8.69 -2.60
N ALA A 19 1.99 -9.15 -2.00
CA ALA A 19 1.23 -8.35 -1.03
C ALA A 19 2.03 -7.93 0.21
N VAL A 20 2.96 -8.77 0.67
CA VAL A 20 3.72 -8.55 1.93
C VAL A 20 4.86 -7.54 1.79
N ILE A 21 5.09 -7.01 0.58
CA ILE A 21 6.16 -6.04 0.32
C ILE A 21 5.97 -4.75 1.13
N ILE A 22 4.72 -4.32 1.36
CA ILE A 22 4.40 -3.12 2.14
C ILE A 22 4.96 -3.25 3.56
N ASP A 23 4.63 -4.34 4.24
CA ASP A 23 5.08 -4.57 5.61
C ASP A 23 6.60 -4.80 5.67
N THR A 24 7.17 -5.46 4.65
CA THR A 24 8.62 -5.65 4.54
C THR A 24 9.37 -4.32 4.43
N LEU A 25 8.89 -3.39 3.61
CA LEU A 25 9.49 -2.06 3.44
C LEU A 25 9.38 -1.25 4.73
N ILE A 26 8.22 -1.30 5.39
CA ILE A 26 8.00 -0.59 6.66
C ILE A 26 8.93 -1.13 7.76
N LYS A 27 9.04 -2.45 7.91
CA LYS A 27 9.96 -3.10 8.88
C LYS A 27 11.43 -2.75 8.63
N ARG A 28 11.81 -2.50 7.38
CA ARG A 28 13.16 -2.05 6.99
C ARG A 28 13.39 -0.55 7.22
N GLY A 29 12.39 0.19 7.72
CA GLY A 29 12.50 1.61 8.04
C GLY A 29 12.24 2.55 6.86
N PHE A 30 11.68 2.06 5.76
CA PHE A 30 11.28 2.90 4.62
C PHE A 30 9.93 3.58 4.89
N CYS A 31 9.75 4.77 4.30
CA CYS A 31 8.45 5.41 4.22
C CYS A 31 7.77 5.00 2.92
N VAL A 32 6.66 4.28 3.01
CA VAL A 32 5.93 3.84 1.82
C VAL A 32 4.94 4.91 1.41
N VAL A 33 5.00 5.35 0.16
CA VAL A 33 4.05 6.32 -0.40
C VAL A 33 3.21 5.58 -1.42
N VAL A 34 1.92 5.39 -1.14
CA VAL A 34 1.00 4.70 -2.06
C VAL A 34 0.15 5.74 -2.80
N PRO A 35 0.33 5.87 -4.13
CA PRO A 35 -0.53 6.73 -4.93
C PRO A 35 -1.99 6.26 -4.90
N VAL A 36 -2.95 7.19 -4.88
CA VAL A 36 -4.37 6.83 -4.97
C VAL A 36 -4.72 6.08 -6.26
N THR A 37 -3.95 6.31 -7.33
CA THR A 37 -4.09 5.59 -8.61
C THR A 37 -3.76 4.11 -8.45
N VAL A 38 -2.74 3.77 -7.66
CA VAL A 38 -2.38 2.38 -7.35
C VAL A 38 -3.52 1.68 -6.62
N LEU A 39 -4.19 2.36 -5.67
CA LEU A 39 -5.38 1.80 -5.02
C LEU A 39 -6.52 1.54 -6.01
N SER A 40 -6.80 2.50 -6.90
CA SER A 40 -7.82 2.33 -7.95
C SER A 40 -7.48 1.25 -8.96
N GLU A 41 -6.20 0.98 -9.20
CA GLU A 41 -5.77 -0.12 -10.06
C GLU A 41 -5.89 -1.47 -9.35
N LEU A 42 -5.51 -1.56 -8.07
CA LEU A 42 -5.71 -2.76 -7.25
C LEU A 42 -7.18 -3.19 -7.24
N ASP A 43 -8.12 -2.25 -7.10
CA ASP A 43 -9.56 -2.57 -7.13
C ASP A 43 -10.00 -3.33 -8.38
N LYS A 44 -9.41 -3.04 -9.55
CA LYS A 44 -9.73 -3.72 -10.81
C LYS A 44 -9.38 -5.21 -10.77
N TYR A 45 -8.38 -5.58 -9.97
CA TYR A 45 -7.90 -6.97 -9.83
C TYR A 45 -8.50 -7.69 -8.62
N LYS A 46 -9.34 -7.04 -7.81
CA LYS A 46 -9.91 -7.58 -6.56
C LYS A 46 -10.67 -8.90 -6.75
N TYR A 47 -11.29 -9.08 -7.92
CA TYR A 47 -12.06 -10.27 -8.28
C TYR A 47 -11.35 -11.17 -9.31
N HIS A 48 -10.09 -10.88 -9.64
CA HIS A 48 -9.31 -11.70 -10.56
C HIS A 48 -9.04 -13.08 -9.95
N LYS A 49 -9.21 -14.15 -10.73
CA LYS A 49 -9.14 -15.54 -10.24
C LYS A 49 -7.81 -15.87 -9.56
N GLU A 50 -6.71 -15.43 -10.15
CA GLU A 50 -5.35 -15.77 -9.69
C GLU A 50 -4.73 -14.68 -8.80
N LEU A 51 -5.14 -13.42 -9.00
CA LEU A 51 -4.45 -12.26 -8.43
C LEU A 51 -5.26 -11.63 -7.28
N GLY A 52 -6.57 -11.93 -7.21
CA GLY A 52 -7.48 -11.30 -6.27
C GLY A 52 -7.12 -11.55 -4.81
N TYR A 53 -6.50 -12.70 -4.49
CA TYR A 53 -6.01 -12.96 -3.13
C TYR A 53 -4.93 -11.94 -2.73
N ASN A 54 -3.86 -11.82 -3.53
CA ASN A 54 -2.76 -10.90 -3.25
C ASN A 54 -3.23 -9.45 -3.23
N VAL A 55 -4.13 -9.07 -4.14
CA VAL A 55 -4.69 -7.73 -4.20
C VAL A 55 -5.45 -7.38 -2.92
N ARG A 56 -6.35 -8.27 -2.47
CA ARG A 56 -7.10 -8.06 -1.22
C ARG A 56 -6.16 -7.98 -0.03
N GLU A 57 -5.13 -8.83 -0.01
CA GLU A 57 -4.14 -8.83 1.06
C GLU A 57 -3.27 -7.57 1.06
N ALA A 58 -2.84 -7.08 -0.11
CA ALA A 58 -2.10 -5.84 -0.25
C ALA A 58 -2.94 -4.65 0.24
N SER A 59 -4.21 -4.56 -0.18
CA SER A 59 -5.15 -3.53 0.29
C SER A 59 -5.34 -3.60 1.81
N ARG A 60 -5.49 -4.79 2.39
CA ARG A 60 -5.59 -5.01 3.84
C ARG A 60 -4.35 -4.51 4.59
N LEU A 61 -3.14 -4.82 4.09
CA LEU A 61 -1.88 -4.41 4.70
C LEU A 61 -1.66 -2.90 4.61
N ILE A 62 -2.04 -2.28 3.49
CA ILE A 62 -2.03 -0.82 3.31
C ILE A 62 -2.96 -0.16 4.33
N GLU A 63 -4.20 -0.65 4.46
CA GLU A 63 -5.18 -0.12 5.41
C GLU A 63 -4.70 -0.24 6.85
N GLN A 64 -4.13 -1.40 7.21
CA GLN A 64 -3.56 -1.60 8.56
C GLN A 64 -2.40 -0.66 8.84
N ALA A 65 -1.50 -0.47 7.87
CA ALA A 65 -0.40 0.47 8.01
C ALA A 65 -0.90 1.91 8.19
N ASP A 66 -1.92 2.34 7.45
CA ASP A 66 -2.48 3.69 7.56
C ASP A 66 -3.18 3.89 8.91
N LYS A 67 -3.91 2.88 9.39
CA LYS A 67 -4.54 2.89 10.73
C LYS A 67 -3.56 3.01 11.89
N ARG A 68 -2.30 2.56 11.74
CA ARG A 68 -1.27 2.76 12.79
C ARG A 68 -0.91 4.22 12.99
N ASN A 69 -1.10 5.07 11.98
CA ASN A 69 -0.84 6.52 12.03
C ASN A 69 0.56 6.90 12.56
N ASP A 70 1.56 6.06 12.32
CA ASP A 70 2.96 6.22 12.76
C ASP A 70 3.85 6.91 11.70
N GLY A 71 3.27 7.30 10.56
CA GLY A 71 3.97 7.91 9.44
C GLY A 71 4.88 6.95 8.66
N SER A 72 4.70 5.63 8.82
CA SER A 72 5.35 4.59 8.01
C SER A 72 4.77 4.50 6.60
N ILE A 73 3.50 4.88 6.43
CA ILE A 73 2.82 4.94 5.13
C ILE A 73 2.18 6.32 4.90
N ASN A 74 2.13 6.74 3.63
CA ASN A 74 1.43 7.94 3.19
C ASN A 74 0.60 7.65 1.94
N LEU A 75 -0.71 7.87 2.03
CA LEU A 75 -1.63 7.79 0.89
C LEU A 75 -1.73 9.17 0.26
N THR A 76 -1.47 9.29 -1.06
CA THR A 76 -1.38 10.61 -1.72
C THR A 76 -2.70 11.39 -1.74
N ASN A 77 -3.83 10.74 -1.42
CA ASN A 77 -5.10 11.41 -1.16
C ASN A 77 -5.90 10.70 -0.06
N LYS A 78 -5.66 11.09 1.21
CA LYS A 78 -6.29 10.49 2.39
C LYS A 78 -7.84 10.48 2.35
N LYS A 79 -8.48 11.44 1.68
CA LYS A 79 -9.96 11.52 1.61
C LYS A 79 -10.61 10.51 0.65
N LYS A 80 -9.88 10.02 -0.36
CA LYS A 80 -10.42 9.09 -1.38
C LYS A 80 -10.03 7.64 -1.12
N ALA A 81 -8.88 7.41 -0.47
CA ALA A 81 -8.37 6.07 -0.17
C ALA A 81 -9.26 5.29 0.81
N VAL A 82 -9.83 5.95 1.82
CA VAL A 82 -10.75 5.31 2.78
C VAL A 82 -11.98 4.71 2.08
N ARG A 83 -12.51 5.40 1.06
CA ARG A 83 -13.68 4.96 0.28
C ARG A 83 -13.41 3.76 -0.64
N VAL A 84 -12.14 3.45 -0.91
CA VAL A 84 -11.71 2.31 -1.73
C VAL A 84 -11.52 1.06 -0.88
N LEU A 85 -11.15 1.23 0.40
CA LEU A 85 -10.81 0.14 1.30
C LEU A 85 -12.02 -0.41 2.10
N THR A 86 -13.08 0.39 2.25
CA THR A 86 -14.39 -0.03 2.80
C THR A 86 -15.31 -0.57 1.71
#